data_AF-A0A947BL14-F1
#
_entry.id   AF-A0A947BL14-F1
#
_cell.length_a   1.000
_cell.length_b   1.000
_cell.length_c   1.000
_cell.angle_alpha   90.00
_cell.angle_beta   90.00
_cell.angle_gamma   90.00
#
_symmetry.space_group_name_H-M   'P 1'
#
loop_
_entity.id
_entity.type
_entity.pdbx_description
1 polymer ?
#
loop_
_entity_poly.entity_id
_entity_poly.type
_entity_poly.pdbx_seq_one_letter_code
_entity_poly.pdbx_strand_id
1 'polypeptide(L)'
;IFAGRDVEEVSIGDIVLSGGEPAAIMLLDACIRLLPGVMGAPSSGAEESFENGLLEYPHYTRPAEWEGRTIPEVLRSGDHAKIAAWRKARSEEDTRLRRPDLWDRYSGDRDQSASDARQKK
;
A
#
# COMPACT_ATOMS: atom_id res chain seq x y z
N ILE A 1 -32.56 15.72 5.52
CA ILE A 1 -31.29 16.47 5.47
C ILE A 1 -30.42 15.93 4.33
N PHE A 2 -30.04 14.65 4.35
CA PHE A 2 -29.23 14.04 3.27
C PHE A 2 -29.96 13.93 1.93
N ALA A 3 -31.27 13.64 1.91
CA ALA A 3 -32.06 13.63 0.67
C ALA A 3 -32.19 14.99 -0.05
N GLY A 4 -31.72 16.10 0.55
CA GLY A 4 -31.75 17.43 -0.04
C GLY A 4 -30.37 18.00 -0.40
N ARG A 5 -29.31 17.18 -0.30
CA ARG A 5 -27.92 17.55 -0.64
C ARG A 5 -27.28 16.41 -1.41
N ASP A 6 -26.45 16.74 -2.39
CA ASP A 6 -25.66 15.75 -3.10
C ASP A 6 -24.48 15.32 -2.21
N VAL A 7 -24.56 14.11 -1.65
CA VAL A 7 -23.56 13.56 -0.72
C VAL A 7 -23.12 12.20 -1.23
N GLU A 8 -21.81 12.01 -1.41
CA GLU A 8 -21.22 10.71 -1.74
C GLU A 8 -21.11 9.85 -0.46
N GLU A 9 -21.72 8.67 -0.48
CA GLU A 9 -21.57 7.68 0.57
C GLU A 9 -20.23 6.95 0.40
N VAL A 10 -19.40 6.98 1.46
CA VAL A 10 -18.08 6.35 1.46
C VAL A 10 -17.99 5.38 2.64
N SER A 11 -17.57 4.15 2.36
CA SER A 11 -17.22 3.16 3.38
C SER A 11 -15.71 2.90 3.37
N ILE A 12 -15.13 2.77 4.56
CA ILE A 12 -13.72 2.39 4.76
C ILE A 12 -13.52 0.86 4.82
N GLY A 13 -14.61 0.08 4.91
CA GLY A 13 -14.57 -1.38 5.00
C GLY A 13 -15.89 -1.99 5.46
N ASP A 14 -16.01 -3.32 5.36
CA ASP A 14 -17.22 -4.08 5.69
C ASP A 14 -17.38 -4.30 7.21
N ILE A 15 -17.48 -3.19 7.95
CA ILE A 15 -17.59 -3.17 9.41
C ILE A 15 -18.58 -2.10 9.88
N VAL A 16 -19.18 -2.29 11.07
CA VAL A 16 -20.06 -1.31 11.71
C VAL A 16 -19.33 -0.64 12.86
N LEU A 17 -19.31 0.69 12.87
CA LEU A 17 -18.71 1.50 13.92
C LEU A 17 -19.81 2.22 14.74
N SER A 18 -19.46 2.71 15.93
CA SER A 18 -20.39 3.47 16.78
C SER A 18 -20.75 4.85 16.22
N GLY A 19 -19.96 5.36 15.26
CA GLY A 19 -20.11 6.67 14.64
C GLY A 19 -19.23 6.81 13.40
N GLY A 20 -19.38 7.91 12.67
CA GLY A 20 -18.67 8.16 11.40
C GLY A 20 -17.28 8.81 11.58
N GLU A 21 -16.96 9.27 12.79
CA GLU A 21 -15.74 10.03 13.09
C GLU A 21 -14.45 9.24 12.77
N PRO A 22 -14.31 7.95 13.12
CA PRO A 22 -13.11 7.19 12.75
C PRO A 22 -12.96 7.04 11.23
N ALA A 23 -14.06 6.82 10.51
CA ALA A 23 -14.05 6.74 9.05
C ALA A 23 -13.65 8.07 8.41
N ALA A 24 -14.16 9.19 8.94
CA ALA A 24 -13.78 10.52 8.49
C ALA A 24 -12.30 10.82 8.71
N ILE A 25 -11.75 10.47 9.88
CA ILE A 25 -10.31 10.66 10.19
C ILE A 25 -9.44 9.80 9.26
N MET A 26 -9.80 8.54 9.02
CA MET A 26 -9.06 7.66 8.11
C MET A 26 -9.05 8.21 6.67
N LEU A 27 -10.19 8.73 6.19
CA LEU A 27 -10.27 9.34 4.87
C LEU A 27 -9.40 10.61 4.80
N LEU A 28 -9.48 11.47 5.82
CA LEU A 28 -8.66 12.68 5.89
C LEU A 28 -7.16 12.35 5.90
N ASP A 29 -6.72 11.38 6.70
CA ASP A 29 -5.32 10.96 6.76
C ASP A 29 -4.81 10.47 5.40
N ALA A 30 -5.57 9.57 4.75
CA ALA A 30 -5.24 9.03 3.44
C ALA A 30 -5.19 10.09 2.33
N CYS A 31 -6.02 11.13 2.40
CA CYS A 31 -6.03 12.22 1.41
C CYS A 31 -4.96 13.28 1.72
N ILE A 32 -4.79 13.69 2.98
CA ILE A 32 -3.89 14.77 3.37
C ILE A 32 -2.44 14.40 3.09
N ARG A 33 -2.04 13.13 3.26
CA ARG A 33 -0.68 12.68 2.91
C ARG A 33 -0.31 12.93 1.45
N LEU A 34 -1.30 12.96 0.54
CA LEU A 34 -1.07 13.19 -0.88
C LEU A 34 -0.91 14.69 -1.24
N LEU A 35 -1.16 15.60 -0.29
CA LEU A 35 -1.00 17.03 -0.55
C LEU A 35 0.48 17.42 -0.68
N PRO A 36 0.83 18.33 -1.60
CA PRO A 36 2.21 18.80 -1.76
C PRO A 36 2.81 19.33 -0.46
N GLY A 37 3.99 18.82 -0.11
CA GLY A 37 4.74 19.26 1.08
C GLY A 37 4.46 18.47 2.36
N VAL A 38 3.51 17.51 2.37
CA VAL A 38 3.20 16.71 3.57
C VAL A 38 4.18 15.55 3.76
N MET A 39 4.35 14.66 2.77
CA MET A 39 5.19 13.45 2.89
C MET A 39 6.71 13.69 2.72
N GLY A 40 7.17 14.94 2.80
CA GLY A 40 8.57 15.29 2.58
C GLY A 40 9.00 15.02 1.13
N ALA A 41 9.74 13.93 0.91
CA ALA A 41 10.19 13.56 -0.44
C ALA A 41 9.03 13.01 -1.29
N PRO A 42 8.86 13.46 -2.55
CA PRO A 42 7.80 12.93 -3.43
C PRO A 42 7.91 11.42 -3.69
N SER A 43 9.12 10.86 -3.61
CA SER A 43 9.37 9.43 -3.78
C SER A 43 8.84 8.56 -2.64
N SER A 44 8.50 9.14 -1.48
CA SER A 44 8.05 8.38 -0.31
C SER A 44 6.80 7.55 -0.60
N GLY A 45 5.89 8.08 -1.43
CA GLY A 45 4.67 7.37 -1.82
C GLY A 45 4.86 6.36 -2.95
N ALA A 46 6.02 6.27 -3.59
CA ALA A 46 6.19 5.42 -4.78
C ALA A 46 6.46 3.95 -4.46
N GLU A 47 6.92 3.65 -3.24
CA GLU A 47 7.28 2.30 -2.79
C GLU A 47 6.35 1.77 -1.68
N GLU A 48 5.12 2.28 -1.58
CA GLU A 48 4.15 1.81 -0.59
C GLU A 48 3.26 0.66 -1.10
N SER A 49 2.56 0.02 -0.18
CA SER A 49 1.52 -0.96 -0.53
C SER A 49 0.45 -0.33 -1.42
N PHE A 50 -0.09 -1.14 -2.34
CA PHE A 50 -1.19 -0.81 -3.27
C PHE A 50 -0.83 0.11 -4.45
N GLU A 51 0.26 0.87 -4.39
CA GLU A 51 0.69 1.80 -5.45
C GLU A 51 0.93 1.09 -6.79
N ASN A 52 1.54 -0.10 -6.73
CA ASN A 52 1.77 -0.95 -7.90
C ASN A 52 0.88 -2.21 -7.89
N GLY A 53 -0.22 -2.18 -7.14
CA GLY A 53 -1.12 -3.34 -6.98
C GLY A 53 -0.57 -4.48 -6.13
N LEU A 54 0.59 -4.30 -5.49
CA LEU A 54 1.22 -5.28 -4.61
C LEU A 54 1.32 -4.75 -3.17
N LEU A 55 1.47 -5.67 -2.20
CA LEU A 55 1.90 -5.33 -0.85
C LEU A 55 3.37 -4.91 -0.83
N GLU A 56 3.72 -4.02 0.09
CA GLU A 56 5.12 -3.61 0.28
C GLU A 56 5.98 -4.77 0.79
N TYR A 57 7.26 -4.75 0.42
CA TYR A 57 8.24 -5.74 0.86
C TYR A 57 8.60 -5.58 2.34
N PRO A 58 9.11 -6.64 3.01
CA PRO A 58 9.50 -6.54 4.41
C PRO A 58 10.72 -5.62 4.62
N HIS A 59 10.62 -4.77 5.63
CA HIS A 59 11.67 -3.82 6.01
C HIS A 59 12.51 -4.35 7.17
N TYR A 60 13.80 -4.04 7.11
CA TYR A 60 14.77 -4.41 8.13
C TYR A 60 15.54 -3.16 8.55
N THR A 61 15.80 -3.06 9.85
CA THR A 61 16.63 -2.02 10.43
C THR A 61 17.51 -2.62 11.52
N ARG A 62 18.38 -1.81 12.12
CA ARG A 62 19.26 -2.23 13.21
C ARG A 62 18.43 -2.76 14.40
N PRO A 63 18.94 -3.76 15.16
CA PRO A 63 20.26 -4.38 15.08
C PRO A 63 20.42 -5.43 13.97
N ALA A 64 21.65 -5.85 13.67
CA ALA A 64 21.93 -6.81 12.59
C ALA A 64 21.41 -8.24 12.86
N GLU A 65 21.27 -8.59 14.14
CA GLU A 65 20.66 -9.82 14.61
C GLU A 65 19.70 -9.48 15.75
N TRP A 66 18.49 -10.06 15.70
CA TRP A 66 17.47 -9.89 16.71
C TRP A 66 16.81 -11.24 16.96
N GLU A 67 16.86 -11.73 18.20
CA GLU A 67 16.31 -13.03 18.61
C GLU A 67 16.76 -14.21 17.71
N GLY A 68 18.05 -14.24 17.33
CA GLY A 68 18.60 -15.28 16.47
C GLY A 68 18.22 -15.16 14.98
N ARG A 69 17.53 -14.09 14.58
CA ARG A 69 17.18 -13.79 13.19
C ARG A 69 18.07 -12.69 12.65
N THR A 70 18.66 -12.91 11.49
CA THR A 70 19.57 -11.96 10.84
C THR A 70 18.90 -11.24 9.68
N ILE A 71 19.38 -10.02 9.38
CA ILE A 71 18.99 -9.29 8.17
C ILE A 71 19.47 -10.09 6.93
N PRO A 72 18.61 -10.33 5.93
CA PRO A 72 18.99 -11.02 4.69
C PRO A 72 20.29 -10.48 4.09
N GLU A 73 21.20 -11.37 3.71
CA GLU A 73 22.53 -10.99 3.22
C GLU A 73 22.46 -10.08 1.98
N VAL A 74 21.48 -10.31 1.10
CA VAL A 74 21.23 -9.47 -0.08
C VAL A 74 21.00 -8.01 0.29
N LEU A 75 20.32 -7.72 1.40
CA LEU A 75 20.09 -6.36 1.91
C LEU A 75 21.35 -5.72 2.50
N ARG A 76 22.39 -6.52 2.74
CA ARG A 76 23.69 -6.10 3.28
C ARG A 76 24.79 -6.05 2.21
N SER A 77 24.47 -6.42 0.96
CA SER A 77 25.45 -6.58 -0.12
C SER A 77 25.91 -5.26 -0.76
N GLY A 78 25.13 -4.18 -0.61
CA GLY A 78 25.33 -2.93 -1.34
C GLY A 78 24.97 -3.00 -2.83
N ASP A 79 24.55 -4.16 -3.34
CA ASP A 79 24.13 -4.35 -4.72
C ASP A 79 22.67 -3.93 -4.88
N HIS A 80 22.47 -2.69 -5.34
CA HIS A 80 21.14 -2.10 -5.51
C HIS A 80 20.24 -2.92 -6.47
N ALA A 81 20.80 -3.55 -7.49
CA ALA A 81 20.03 -4.35 -8.44
C ALA A 81 19.52 -5.63 -7.79
N LYS A 82 20.37 -6.33 -7.01
CA LYS A 82 19.94 -7.51 -6.24
C LYS A 82 18.94 -7.16 -5.15
N ILE A 83 19.12 -6.02 -4.48
CA ILE A 83 18.18 -5.53 -3.46
C ILE A 83 16.81 -5.27 -4.09
N ALA A 84 16.74 -4.56 -5.22
CA ALA A 84 15.48 -4.28 -5.92
C ALA A 84 14.79 -5.57 -6.39
N ALA A 85 15.55 -6.51 -6.97
CA ALA A 85 15.01 -7.80 -7.39
C ALA A 85 14.46 -8.62 -6.21
N TRP A 86 15.17 -8.63 -5.09
CA TRP A 86 14.73 -9.31 -3.87
C TRP A 86 13.47 -8.68 -3.28
N ARG A 87 13.42 -7.34 -3.19
CA ARG A 87 12.26 -6.60 -2.71
C ARG A 87 11.02 -6.90 -3.54
N LYS A 88 11.15 -6.87 -4.87
CA LYS A 88 10.07 -7.23 -5.79
C LYS A 88 9.59 -8.67 -5.57
N ALA A 89 10.51 -9.64 -5.50
CA ALA A 89 10.15 -11.03 -5.29
C ALA A 89 9.41 -11.25 -3.94
N ARG A 90 9.84 -10.57 -2.87
CA ARG A 90 9.15 -10.63 -1.57
C ARG A 90 7.78 -9.97 -1.60
N SER A 91 7.65 -8.83 -2.26
CA SER A 91 6.36 -8.14 -2.47
C SER A 91 5.37 -9.03 -3.23
N GLU A 92 5.81 -9.69 -4.31
CA GLU A 92 4.99 -10.65 -5.07
C GLU A 92 4.60 -11.87 -4.22
N GLU A 93 5.55 -12.47 -3.49
CA GLU A 93 5.31 -13.61 -2.62
C GLU A 93 4.28 -13.29 -1.51
N ASP A 94 4.49 -12.19 -0.80
CA ASP A 94 3.62 -11.77 0.30
C ASP A 94 2.22 -11.42 -0.22
N THR A 95 2.12 -10.76 -1.38
CA THR A 95 0.83 -10.44 -2.01
C THR A 95 0.09 -11.72 -2.40
N ARG A 96 0.75 -12.64 -3.09
CA ARG A 96 0.16 -13.93 -3.49
C ARG A 96 -0.35 -14.72 -2.28
N LEU A 97 0.38 -14.69 -1.16
CA LEU A 97 0.03 -15.45 0.04
C LEU A 97 -1.09 -14.77 0.85
N ARG A 98 -1.06 -13.45 1.00
CA ARG A 98 -1.89 -12.71 1.97
C ARG A 98 -3.08 -11.98 1.33
N ARG A 99 -2.96 -11.61 0.06
CA ARG A 99 -3.98 -10.89 -0.72
C ARG A 99 -4.12 -11.51 -2.12
N PRO A 100 -4.63 -12.76 -2.23
CA PRO A 100 -4.87 -13.39 -3.53
C PRO A 100 -5.72 -12.54 -4.47
N ASP A 101 -6.65 -11.75 -3.94
CA ASP A 101 -7.47 -10.81 -4.69
C ASP A 101 -6.65 -9.71 -5.38
N LEU A 102 -5.59 -9.21 -4.73
CA LEU A 102 -4.65 -8.26 -5.34
C LEU A 102 -3.73 -8.96 -6.33
N TRP A 103 -3.30 -10.18 -6.00
CA TRP A 103 -2.44 -10.99 -6.86
C TRP A 103 -3.11 -11.34 -8.20
N ASP A 104 -4.40 -11.69 -8.16
CA ASP A 104 -5.17 -12.03 -9.35
C ASP A 104 -5.33 -10.81 -10.26
N ARG A 105 -5.54 -9.61 -9.70
CA ARG A 105 -5.56 -8.35 -10.46
C ARG A 105 -4.20 -8.04 -11.06
N TYR A 106 -3.14 -8.15 -10.26
CA TYR A 106 -1.77 -7.93 -10.70
C TYR A 106 -1.33 -8.90 -11.82
N SER A 107 -1.75 -10.16 -11.72
CA SER A 107 -1.40 -11.21 -12.69
C SER A 107 -2.30 -11.22 -13.92
N GLY A 108 -3.56 -10.81 -13.77
CA GLY A 108 -4.59 -10.81 -14.82
C GLY A 108 -4.65 -9.54 -15.65
N ASP A 109 -4.22 -8.39 -15.10
CA ASP A 109 -4.25 -7.09 -15.78
C ASP A 109 -2.90 -6.37 -15.56
N ARG A 110 -2.01 -6.43 -16.54
CA ARG A 110 -0.76 -5.64 -16.52
C ARG A 110 -0.99 -4.14 -16.80
N ASP A 111 -2.20 -3.75 -17.23
CA ASP A 111 -2.46 -2.43 -17.82
C ASP A 111 -3.52 -1.57 -17.08
N GLN A 112 -4.04 -1.99 -15.93
CA GLN A 112 -5.00 -1.16 -15.17
C GLN A 112 -4.41 -0.68 -13.85
N SER A 113 -4.07 0.61 -13.81
CA SER A 113 -3.75 1.30 -12.56
C SER A 113 -4.91 1.17 -11.57
N ALA A 114 -4.61 0.91 -10.30
CA ALA A 114 -5.61 0.83 -9.23
C ALA A 114 -6.44 2.13 -9.10
N SER A 115 -5.92 3.26 -9.59
CA SER A 115 -6.60 4.56 -9.65
C SER A 115 -7.58 4.73 -10.82
N ASP A 116 -7.45 3.96 -11.90
CA ASP A 116 -8.23 4.16 -13.14
C ASP A 116 -9.55 3.37 -13.17
N ALA A 117 -9.77 2.47 -12.20
CA ALA A 117 -10.97 1.66 -12.10
C ALA A 117 -12.27 2.48 -11.87
N ARG A 118 -12.17 3.75 -11.48
CA ARG A 118 -13.32 4.65 -11.27
C ARG A 118 -13.74 5.48 -12.50
N GLN A 119 -12.95 5.55 -13.57
CA GLN A 119 -13.30 6.37 -14.75
C GLN A 119 -14.25 5.69 -15.75
N LYS A 120 -14.58 4.41 -15.54
CA LYS A 120 -15.53 3.67 -16.38
C LYS A 120 -16.80 3.33 -15.60
N LYS A 121 -17.61 4.33 -15.25
CA LYS A 121 -19.05 4.16 -14.99
C LYS A 121 -19.82 5.36 -15.47
#